data_AF-A0ABD0PA24-F1
#
_entry.id   AF-A0ABD0PA24-F1
#
_cell.length_a   1.000
_cell.length_b   1.000
_cell.length_c   1.000
_cell.angle_alpha   90.00
_cell.angle_beta   90.00
_cell.angle_gamma   90.00
#
_symmetry.space_group_name_H-M   'P 1'
#
loop_
_entity.id
_entity.type
_entity.pdbx_description
1 polymer ?
#
loop_
_entity_poly.entity_id
_entity_poly.type
_entity_poly.pdbx_seq_one_letter_code
_entity_poly.pdbx_strand_id
1 'polypeptide(L)' 'NYEENCCVRRLYIDFRQDLGWRWIHEPKGYHANFCSGPCPYLRSADTTHSS' A
#
# COMPACT_ATOMS: atom_id res chain seq x y z
N ASN A 1 -0.37 14.49 -12.60
CA ASN A 1 -1.55 13.97 -11.89
C ASN A 1 -1.10 12.90 -10.91
N TYR A 2 -0.60 13.31 -9.74
CA TYR A 2 -0.60 12.39 -8.60
C TYR A 2 -2.07 12.22 -8.23
N GLU A 3 -2.59 10.99 -8.21
CA GLU A 3 -3.92 10.76 -7.65
C GLU A 3 -3.87 11.18 -6.18
N GLU A 4 -4.46 12.33 -5.85
CA GLU A 4 -4.52 12.80 -4.46
C GLU A 4 -5.48 11.97 -3.62
N ASN A 5 -6.46 11.29 -4.25
CA ASN A 5 -7.42 10.42 -3.57
C ASN A 5 -6.82 9.07 -3.16
N CYS A 6 -7.50 8.34 -2.27
CA CYS A 6 -7.13 7.00 -1.84
C CYS A 6 -6.90 6.08 -3.05
N CYS A 7 -5.68 5.57 -3.18
CA CYS A 7 -5.32 4.60 -4.21
C CYS A 7 -4.08 3.81 -3.78
N VAL A 8 -3.81 2.71 -4.48
CA VAL A 8 -2.59 1.91 -4.31
C VAL A 8 -1.36 2.71 -4.73
N ARG A 9 -0.34 2.65 -3.89
CA ARG A 9 0.97 3.28 -4.06
C ARG A 9 2.01 2.20 -4.15
N ARG A 10 2.95 2.39 -5.06
CA ARG A 10 4.04 1.45 -5.27
C ARG A 10 4.98 1.50 -4.06
N LEU A 11 5.19 0.36 -3.45
CA LEU A 11 6.15 0.16 -2.38
C LEU A 11 6.86 -1.16 -2.64
N TYR A 12 8.17 -1.09 -2.81
CA TYR A 12 9.04 -2.24 -2.79
C TYR A 12 9.65 -2.35 -1.40
N ILE A 13 9.66 -3.56 -0.84
CA ILE A 13 10.25 -3.86 0.46
C ILE A 13 11.46 -4.76 0.23
N ASP A 14 12.64 -4.31 0.65
CA ASP A 14 13.83 -5.13 0.82
C ASP A 14 13.82 -5.76 2.20
N PHE A 15 13.89 -7.10 2.25
CA PHE A 15 13.77 -7.83 3.52
C PHE A 15 14.88 -7.48 4.52
N ARG A 16 16.10 -7.21 4.05
CA ARG A 16 17.23 -6.93 4.93
C ARG A 16 17.26 -5.47 5.34
N GLN A 17 17.04 -4.57 4.39
CA GLN A 17 17.20 -3.12 4.62
C GLN A 17 16.01 -2.53 5.36
N ASP A 18 14.78 -2.89 4.97
CA ASP A 18 13.57 -2.26 5.51
C ASP A 18 13.02 -2.99 6.73
N LEU A 19 13.17 -4.32 6.79
CA LEU A 19 12.62 -5.16 7.88
C LEU A 19 13.69 -5.79 8.78
N GLY A 20 14.97 -5.71 8.42
CA GLY A 20 16.05 -6.34 9.16
C GLY A 20 16.02 -7.88 9.14
N TRP A 21 15.20 -8.49 8.27
CA TRP A 21 15.05 -9.93 8.17
C TRP A 21 16.25 -10.57 7.47
N ARG A 22 16.92 -11.49 8.17
CA ARG A 22 18.11 -12.20 7.67
C ARG A 22 17.86 -13.66 7.32
N TRP A 23 16.63 -14.14 7.51
CA TRP A 23 16.25 -15.55 7.33
C TRP A 23 15.71 -15.86 5.93
N ILE A 24 15.30 -14.86 5.14
CA ILE A 24 14.85 -15.06 3.76
C ILE A 24 16.07 -15.08 2.83
N HIS A 25 16.26 -16.20 2.12
CA HIS A 25 17.34 -16.37 1.17
C HIS A 25 17.04 -15.68 -0.18
N GLU A 26 15.91 -16.02 -0.79
CA GLU A 26 15.36 -15.40 -2.01
C GLU A 26 13.82 -15.34 -1.93
N PRO A 27 13.17 -14.32 -2.51
CA PRO A 27 13.77 -13.15 -3.16
C PRO A 27 14.42 -12.20 -2.13
N LYS A 28 15.17 -11.19 -2.58
CA LYS A 28 15.68 -10.13 -1.68
C LYS A 28 14.61 -9.16 -1.19
N GLY A 29 13.48 -9.10 -1.90
CA GLY A 29 12.37 -8.21 -1.59
C GLY A 29 11.22 -8.41 -2.57
N TYR A 30 10.14 -7.64 -2.39
CA TYR A 30 8.95 -7.72 -3.24
C TYR A 30 8.13 -6.41 -3.23
N HIS A 31 7.26 -6.25 -4.23
CA HIS A 31 6.32 -5.14 -4.31
C HIS A 31 5.07 -5.37 -3.44
N ALA A 32 5.16 -5.01 -2.16
CA ALA A 32 4.03 -5.08 -1.25
C ALA A 32 2.93 -4.07 -1.60
N ASN A 33 3.33 -2.86 -2.01
CA ASN A 33 2.44 -1.71 -2.20
C ASN A 33 1.71 -1.30 -0.90
N PHE A 34 1.02 -0.17 -0.91
CA PHE A 34 0.13 0.24 0.20
C PHE A 34 -0.95 1.19 -0.31
N CYS A 35 -2.07 1.28 0.38
CA CYS A 35 -3.13 2.24 0.03
C CYS A 35 -2.93 3.54 0.83
N SER A 36 -3.02 4.69 0.15
CA SER A 36 -2.98 6.00 0.82
C SER A 36 -3.68 7.10 0.03
N GLY A 37 -4.34 7.99 0.76
CA GLY A 37 -5.06 9.17 0.28
C GLY A 37 -6.47 9.28 0.89
N PRO A 38 -7.10 10.47 0.87
CA PRO A 38 -8.49 10.66 1.28
C PRO A 38 -9.48 9.84 0.44
N CYS A 39 -10.49 9.26 1.12
CA CYS A 39 -11.69 8.71 0.49
C CYS A 39 -12.82 9.76 0.55
N PRO A 40 -12.99 10.63 -0.47
CA PRO A 40 -14.15 11.50 -0.50
C PRO A 40 -15.44 10.66 -0.53
N TYR A 41 -16.49 11.19 0.07
CA TYR A 41 -17.67 10.49 0.64
C TYR A 41 -18.48 9.54 -0.28
N LEU A 42 -18.10 9.34 -1.54
CA LEU A 42 -18.87 8.56 -2.52
C LEU A 42 -18.04 7.61 -3.40
N ARG A 43 -16.70 7.53 -3.25
CA ARG A 43 -15.86 6.78 -4.21
C ARG A 43 -15.24 5.47 -3.71
N SER A 44 -15.27 5.20 -2.41
CA SER A 44 -14.57 4.03 -1.83
C SER A 44 -15.15 3.54 -0.50
N ALA A 45 -16.43 3.81 -0.23
CA ALA A 45 -17.09 3.32 0.99
C ALA A 45 -17.47 1.84 0.81
N ASP A 46 -16.82 0.94 1.55
CA ASP A 46 -17.13 -0.50 1.54
C ASP A 46 -18.41 -0.86 2.32
N THR A 47 -18.99 0.09 3.05
CA THR A 47 -20.22 -0.13 3.83
C THR A 47 -21.42 0.51 3.12
N THR A 48 -22.58 -0.16 3.18
CA THR A 48 -23.89 0.31 2.67
C THR A 48 -24.43 1.55 3.42
N HIS A 49 -23.58 2.30 4.09
CA HIS A 49 -23.95 3.47 4.90
C HIS A 49 -23.02 4.65 4.60
N SER A 50 -22.81 4.94 3.32
CA SER A 50 -22.41 6.27 2.87
C SER A 50 -23.66 7.14 2.76
N SER A 51 -24.04 7.78 3.87
CA SER A 51 -25.22 8.66 3.98
C SER A 51 -24.96 10.07 3.47
#